data_AF-A0AB36X7Z9-F1
#
_entry.id   AF-A0AB36X7Z9-F1
#
_cell.length_a   1.000
_cell.length_b   1.000
_cell.length_c   1.000
_cell.angle_alpha   90.00
_cell.angle_beta   90.00
_cell.angle_gamma   90.00
#
_symmetry.space_group_name_H-M   'P 1'
#
loop_
_entity.id
_entity.type
_entity.pdbx_description
1 polymer ?
#
loop_
_entity_poly.entity_id
_entity_poly.type
_entity_poly.pdbx_seq_one_letter_code
_entity_poly.pdbx_strand_id
1 'polypeptide(L)'
;MSIEKQDVAIQLEYERLRQTLSGISAEKLAAADNLIQRCAFMTITLQILEDEVKSKGPTILMHNGKQTMRVENPAQKSYNTMINRYTAAMDKLLSLLPRESAIMPADPNKESDGFDDFVEERGE
;
A
#
# COMPACT_ATOMS: atom_id res chain seq x y z
N MET A 1 -2.06 21.82 0.67
CA MET A 1 -3.40 21.53 1.22
C MET A 1 -3.43 21.95 2.70
N SER A 2 -4.49 22.61 3.19
CA SER A 2 -4.60 22.94 4.63
C SER A 2 -4.74 21.68 5.48
N ILE A 3 -4.42 21.74 6.77
CA ILE A 3 -4.52 20.60 7.69
C ILE A 3 -5.94 20.02 7.68
N GLU A 4 -6.96 20.85 7.85
CA GLU A 4 -8.38 20.42 7.81
C GLU A 4 -8.74 19.69 6.51
N LYS A 5 -8.25 20.18 5.35
CA LYS A 5 -8.48 19.51 4.07
C LYS A 5 -7.74 18.17 3.97
N GLN A 6 -6.56 18.06 4.58
CA GLN A 6 -5.83 16.80 4.66
C GLN A 6 -6.59 15.81 5.53
N ASP A 7 -7.05 16.21 6.72
CA ASP A 7 -7.80 15.34 7.62
C ASP A 7 -9.07 14.80 6.97
N VAL A 8 -9.82 15.66 6.26
CA VAL A 8 -10.99 15.25 5.47
C VAL A 8 -10.61 14.25 4.37
N ALA A 9 -9.55 14.53 3.60
CA ALA A 9 -9.11 13.63 2.53
C ALA A 9 -8.62 12.27 3.08
N ILE A 10 -7.94 12.28 4.23
CA ILE A 10 -7.46 11.07 4.91
C ILE A 10 -8.65 10.25 5.39
N GLN A 11 -9.66 10.89 5.98
CA GLN A 11 -10.87 10.20 6.43
C GLN A 11 -11.64 9.56 5.26
N LEU A 12 -11.81 10.29 4.15
CA LEU A 12 -12.45 9.75 2.95
C LEU A 12 -11.68 8.56 2.37
N GLU A 13 -10.34 8.63 2.35
CA GLU A 13 -9.51 7.53 1.87
C GLU A 13 -9.56 6.32 2.82
N TYR A 14 -9.59 6.55 4.13
CA TYR A 14 -9.79 5.49 5.12
C TYR A 14 -11.12 4.76 4.89
N GLU A 15 -12.22 5.49 4.69
CA GLU A 15 -13.53 4.91 4.40
C GLU A 15 -13.53 4.12 3.10
N ARG A 16 -12.90 4.64 2.04
CA ARG A 16 -12.74 3.95 0.75
C ARG A 16 -11.99 2.63 0.89
N LEU A 17 -10.86 2.63 1.60
CA LEU A 17 -10.07 1.41 1.83
C LEU A 17 -10.84 0.40 2.68
N ARG A 18 -11.54 0.85 3.72
CA ARG A 18 -12.39 -0.01 4.56
C ARG A 18 -13.53 -0.64 3.77
N GLN A 19 -14.15 0.10 2.85
CA GLN A 19 -15.17 -0.42 1.93
C GLN A 19 -14.59 -1.44 0.95
N THR A 20 -13.38 -1.20 0.43
CA THR A 20 -12.67 -2.13 -0.47
C THR A 20 -12.41 -3.48 0.22
N LEU A 21 -12.15 -3.46 1.53
CA LEU A 21 -11.89 -4.64 2.34
C LEU A 21 -13.16 -5.26 2.96
N SER A 22 -14.37 -4.79 2.60
CA SER A 22 -15.63 -5.26 3.20
C SER A 22 -15.94 -6.74 2.97
N GLY A 23 -15.26 -7.41 2.02
CA GLY A 23 -15.39 -8.84 1.75
C GLY A 23 -14.69 -9.78 2.75
N ILE A 24 -13.99 -9.26 3.76
CA ILE A 24 -13.32 -10.06 4.80
C ILE A 24 -14.15 -10.11 6.09
N SER A 25 -13.82 -11.05 7.00
CA SER A 25 -14.52 -11.13 8.29
C SER A 25 -14.35 -9.88 9.14
N ALA A 26 -15.35 -9.55 9.96
CA ALA A 26 -15.31 -8.38 10.84
C ALA A 26 -14.10 -8.37 11.79
N GLU A 27 -13.69 -9.56 12.27
CA GLU A 27 -12.49 -9.72 13.10
C GLU A 27 -11.20 -9.34 12.34
N LYS A 28 -11.03 -9.82 11.10
CA LYS A 28 -9.88 -9.46 10.25
C LYS A 28 -9.88 -7.97 9.91
N LEU A 29 -11.06 -7.40 9.65
CA LEU A 29 -11.19 -5.98 9.37
C LEU A 29 -10.81 -5.13 10.60
N ALA A 30 -11.25 -5.53 11.80
CA ALA A 30 -10.87 -4.87 13.05
C ALA A 30 -9.35 -4.98 13.32
N ALA A 31 -8.75 -6.15 13.08
CA ALA A 31 -7.32 -6.35 13.22
C ALA A 31 -6.49 -5.51 12.23
N ALA A 32 -7.02 -5.24 11.04
CA ALA A 32 -6.38 -4.43 10.01
C ALA A 32 -6.64 -2.92 10.15
N ASP A 33 -7.54 -2.47 11.02
CA ASP A 33 -8.04 -1.09 11.05
C ASP A 33 -6.93 -0.05 11.19
N ASN A 34 -5.95 -0.29 12.09
CA ASN A 34 -4.81 0.61 12.24
C ASN A 34 -3.98 0.70 10.96
N LEU A 35 -3.77 -0.43 10.27
CA LEU A 35 -3.04 -0.45 9.01
C LEU A 35 -3.79 0.28 7.91
N ILE A 36 -5.12 0.19 7.87
CA ILE A 36 -5.97 0.97 6.95
C ILE A 36 -5.80 2.47 7.20
N GLN A 37 -5.85 2.92 8.46
CA GLN A 37 -5.61 4.32 8.82
C GLN A 37 -4.22 4.82 8.38
N ARG A 38 -3.18 3.99 8.56
CA ARG A 38 -1.81 4.33 8.10
C ARG A 38 -1.73 4.40 6.58
N CYS A 39 -2.33 3.46 5.86
CA CYS A 39 -2.39 3.49 4.41
C CYS A 39 -3.10 4.74 3.90
N ALA A 40 -4.24 5.11 4.49
CA ALA A 40 -4.97 6.32 4.09
C ALA A 40 -4.14 7.60 4.28
N PHE A 41 -3.48 7.74 5.43
CA PHE A 41 -2.55 8.84 5.68
C PHE A 41 -1.41 8.88 4.65
N MET A 42 -0.82 7.71 4.35
CA MET A 42 0.27 7.60 3.39
C MET A 42 -0.18 7.95 1.98
N THR A 43 -1.38 7.54 1.53
CA THR A 43 -1.94 7.91 0.23
C THR A 43 -1.99 9.43 0.06
N ILE A 44 -2.59 10.13 1.02
CA ILE A 44 -2.72 11.60 0.95
C ILE A 44 -1.36 12.29 1.04
N THR A 45 -0.46 11.78 1.87
CA THR A 45 0.91 12.32 1.99
C THR A 45 1.70 12.15 0.70
N LEU A 46 1.62 10.98 0.06
CA LEU A 46 2.26 10.71 -1.22
C LEU A 46 1.74 11.67 -2.31
N GLN A 47 0.44 11.93 -2.36
CA GLN A 47 -0.14 12.90 -3.30
C GLN A 47 0.42 14.31 -3.10
N ILE A 48 0.53 14.78 -1.86
CA ILE A 48 1.09 16.11 -1.55
C ILE A 48 2.56 16.19 -1.99
N LEU A 49 3.35 15.16 -1.70
CA LEU A 49 4.75 15.10 -2.08
C LEU A 49 4.90 15.05 -3.62
N GLU A 50 4.05 14.29 -4.29
CA GLU A 50 4.02 14.20 -5.75
C GLU A 50 3.66 15.55 -6.39
N ASP A 51 2.68 16.28 -5.85
CA ASP A 51 2.32 17.61 -6.33
C ASP A 51 3.47 18.62 -6.15
N GLU A 52 4.20 18.54 -5.04
CA GLU A 52 5.39 19.36 -4.82
C GLU A 52 6.48 19.03 -5.84
N VAL A 53 6.74 17.75 -6.11
CA VAL A 53 7.68 17.33 -7.15
C VAL A 53 7.24 17.77 -8.55
N LYS A 54 5.95 17.66 -8.89
CA LYS A 54 5.40 18.13 -10.17
C LYS A 54 5.61 19.63 -10.33
N SER A 55 5.44 20.40 -9.26
CA SER A 55 5.55 21.86 -9.29
C SER A 55 7.00 22.38 -9.35
N LYS A 56 7.93 21.78 -8.59
CA LYS A 56 9.32 22.24 -8.44
C LYS A 56 10.34 21.42 -9.24
N GLY A 57 9.94 20.26 -9.72
CA GLY A 57 10.80 19.25 -10.31
C GLY A 57 11.43 18.30 -9.27
N PRO A 58 11.99 17.17 -9.72
CA PRO A 58 12.65 16.18 -8.85
C PRO A 58 14.00 16.65 -8.32
N THR A 59 14.55 17.74 -8.87
CA THR A 59 15.78 18.39 -8.41
C THR A 59 15.57 19.89 -8.29
N ILE A 60 16.18 20.52 -7.30
CA ILE A 60 16.09 21.95 -7.04
C ILE A 60 17.48 22.60 -6.99
N LEU A 61 17.55 23.92 -7.18
CA LEU A 61 18.75 24.69 -6.90
C LEU A 61 18.78 25.05 -5.41
N MET A 62 19.86 24.67 -4.74
CA MET A 62 20.17 25.06 -3.37
C MET A 62 21.30 26.08 -3.38
N HIS A 63 21.07 27.20 -2.72
CA HIS A 63 22.06 28.25 -2.54
C HIS A 63 22.68 28.12 -1.14
N ASN A 64 24.01 27.97 -1.09
CA ASN A 64 24.78 27.92 0.15
C ASN A 64 25.84 29.03 0.12
N GLY A 65 25.50 30.19 0.70
CA GLY A 65 26.31 31.40 0.58
C GLY A 65 26.46 31.84 -0.88
N LYS A 66 27.69 31.85 -1.40
CA LYS A 66 27.98 32.20 -2.81
C LYS A 66 27.86 31.02 -3.77
N GLN A 67 27.76 29.79 -3.27
CA GLN A 67 27.69 28.59 -4.12
C GLN A 67 26.23 28.25 -4.44
N THR A 68 25.99 27.80 -5.66
CA THR A 68 24.70 27.27 -6.12
C THR A 68 24.92 25.86 -6.63
N MET A 69 24.14 24.90 -6.11
CA MET A 69 24.24 23.49 -6.49
C MET A 69 22.86 22.91 -6.79
N ARG A 70 22.80 22.01 -7.77
CA ARG A 70 21.59 21.24 -8.06
C ARG A 70 21.55 20.02 -7.15
N VAL A 71 20.51 19.93 -6.31
CA VAL A 71 20.32 18.85 -5.35
C VAL A 71 18.98 18.15 -5.59
N GLU A 72 18.83 16.94 -5.05
CA GLU A 72 17.55 16.24 -5.04
C GLU A 72 16.50 17.06 -4.26
N ASN A 73 15.27 17.11 -4.77
CA ASN A 73 14.17 17.73 -4.07
C ASN A 73 13.85 16.94 -2.78
N PRO A 74 13.81 17.57 -1.59
CA PRO A 74 13.43 16.89 -0.35
C PRO A 74 12.08 16.14 -0.42
N ALA A 75 11.13 16.66 -1.20
CA ALA A 75 9.85 16.01 -1.43
C ALA A 75 10.02 14.71 -2.24
N GLN A 76 10.87 14.72 -3.27
CA GLN A 76 11.20 13.53 -4.07
C GLN A 76 11.82 12.43 -3.20
N LYS A 77 12.77 12.81 -2.34
CA LYS A 77 13.44 11.86 -1.43
C LYS A 77 12.45 11.24 -0.44
N SER A 78 11.57 12.06 0.13
CA SER A 78 10.52 11.60 1.05
C SER A 78 9.52 10.68 0.34
N TYR A 79 9.10 11.05 -0.87
CA TYR A 79 8.19 10.25 -1.70
C TYR A 79 8.77 8.86 -1.97
N ASN A 80 10.01 8.79 -2.47
CA ASN A 80 10.70 7.53 -2.78
C ASN A 80 10.83 6.63 -1.54
N THR A 81 11.02 7.21 -0.36
CA THR A 81 11.12 6.45 0.89
C THR A 81 9.75 5.93 1.35
N MET A 82 8.69 6.73 1.17
CA MET A 82 7.35 6.40 1.64
C MET A 82 6.63 5.43 0.70
N ILE A 83 6.80 5.55 -0.62
CA ILE A 83 6.08 4.74 -1.61
C ILE A 83 6.35 3.24 -1.42
N ASN A 84 7.61 2.86 -1.17
CA ASN A 84 7.97 1.46 -0.93
C ASN A 84 7.28 0.88 0.32
N ARG A 85 7.15 1.67 1.38
CA ARG A 85 6.45 1.27 2.61
C ARG A 85 4.95 1.20 2.39
N TYR A 86 4.41 2.14 1.62
CA TYR A 86 3.00 2.17 1.24
C TYR A 86 2.63 0.92 0.45
N THR A 87 3.40 0.57 -0.59
CA THR A 87 3.17 -0.63 -1.39
C THR A 87 3.17 -1.88 -0.52
N ALA A 88 4.18 -2.05 0.35
CA ALA A 88 4.23 -3.20 1.26
C ALA A 88 3.05 -3.26 2.25
N ALA A 89 2.57 -2.10 2.73
CA ALA A 89 1.39 -2.03 3.60
C ALA A 89 0.09 -2.33 2.84
N MET A 90 -0.04 -1.83 1.61
CA MET A 90 -1.19 -2.06 0.75
C MET A 90 -1.28 -3.51 0.30
N ASP A 91 -0.16 -4.14 -0.07
CA ASP A 91 -0.09 -5.56 -0.43
C ASP A 91 -0.57 -6.45 0.73
N LYS A 92 -0.18 -6.12 1.97
CA LYS A 92 -0.68 -6.81 3.17
C LYS A 92 -2.19 -6.69 3.31
N LEU A 93 -2.75 -5.49 3.13
CA LEU A 93 -4.20 -5.28 3.17
C LEU A 93 -4.92 -6.07 2.07
N LEU A 94 -4.43 -5.99 0.83
CA LEU A 94 -5.02 -6.69 -0.32
C LEU A 94 -4.94 -8.21 -0.17
N SER A 95 -3.87 -8.73 0.45
CA SER A 95 -3.74 -10.16 0.72
C SER A 95 -4.78 -10.72 1.71
N LEU A 96 -5.49 -9.85 2.46
CA LEU A 96 -6.59 -10.25 3.32
C LEU A 96 -7.85 -10.59 2.53
N LEU A 97 -7.99 -10.04 1.32
CA LEU A 97 -9.12 -10.34 0.45
C LEU A 97 -9.11 -11.83 0.07
N PRO A 98 -10.30 -12.43 -0.12
CA PRO A 98 -10.39 -13.78 -0.66
C PRO A 98 -9.65 -13.85 -2.00
N ARG A 99 -8.75 -14.82 -2.16
CA ARG A 99 -8.10 -15.06 -3.47
C ARG A 99 -9.17 -15.46 -4.47
N GLU A 100 -9.08 -14.98 -5.71
CA GLU A 100 -10.03 -15.33 -6.80
C GLU A 100 -10.16 -16.85 -7.00
N SER A 101 -9.12 -17.64 -6.66
CA SER A 101 -9.16 -19.10 -6.67
C SER A 101 -10.16 -19.74 -5.70
N ALA A 102 -10.64 -19.00 -4.69
CA ALA A 102 -11.65 -19.46 -3.75
C ALA A 102 -13.10 -19.14 -4.19
N ILE A 103 -13.26 -18.35 -5.26
CA ILE A 103 -14.56 -17.95 -5.83
C ILE A 103 -14.99 -18.92 -6.93
N MET A 104 -14.04 -19.65 -7.54
CA MET A 104 -14.37 -20.78 -8.39
C MET A 104 -14.73 -21.97 -7.49
N PRO A 105 -15.87 -22.66 -7.71
CA PRO A 105 -16.05 -23.97 -7.10
C PRO A 105 -14.83 -24.81 -7.47
N ALA A 106 -14.26 -25.52 -6.50
CA ALA A 106 -13.16 -26.44 -6.73
C ALA A 106 -13.50 -27.27 -7.97
N ASP A 107 -12.69 -27.15 -9.02
CA ASP A 107 -12.86 -27.96 -10.21
C ASP A 107 -12.77 -29.42 -9.76
N PRO A 108 -13.84 -30.22 -9.89
CA PRO A 108 -13.81 -31.64 -9.50
C PRO A 108 -12.80 -32.45 -10.34
N ASN A 109 -12.23 -31.86 -11.40
CA ASN A 109 -11.16 -32.45 -12.22
C ASN A 109 -9.75 -31.91 -11.91
N LYS A 110 -9.54 -31.18 -10.80
CA LYS A 110 -8.17 -30.90 -10.36
C LYS A 110 -7.57 -32.19 -9.82
N GLU A 111 -6.99 -32.99 -10.72
CA GLU A 111 -6.19 -34.16 -10.37
C GLU A 111 -5.17 -33.75 -9.31
N SER A 112 -5.12 -34.53 -8.22
CA SER A 112 -4.04 -34.49 -7.24
C SER A 112 -2.73 -34.56 -8.01
N ASP A 113 -1.88 -33.53 -7.90
CA ASP A 113 -0.62 -33.42 -8.66
C ASP A 113 0.48 -34.36 -8.11
N GLY A 114 0.10 -35.42 -7.40
CA GLY A 114 0.99 -36.45 -6.85
C GLY A 114 1.94 -35.92 -5.78
N PHE A 115 1.81 -34.67 -5.36
CA PHE A 115 2.68 -34.08 -4.34
C PHE A 115 2.35 -34.63 -2.95
N ASP A 116 1.08 -34.84 -2.64
CA ASP A 116 0.64 -35.43 -1.36
C ASP A 116 1.09 -36.90 -1.24
N ASP A 117 0.97 -37.69 -2.32
CA ASP A 117 1.43 -39.08 -2.37
C ASP A 117 2.96 -39.19 -2.21
N PHE A 118 3.72 -38.24 -2.76
CA PHE A 118 5.19 -38.20 -2.64
C PHE A 118 5.67 -37.93 -1.20
N VAL A 119 4.89 -37.22 -0.39
CA VAL A 119 5.24 -36.91 1.01
C VAL A 119 4.90 -38.08 1.93
N GLU A 120 3.83 -38.83 1.64
CA GLU A 120 3.48 -40.03 2.41
C GLU A 120 4.48 -41.18 2.21
N GLU A 121 5.08 -41.33 1.02
CA GLU A 121 6.05 -42.40 0.73
C GLU A 121 7.39 -42.25 1.49
N ARG A 122 7.71 -41.06 2.02
CA ARG A 122 8.93 -40.82 2.83
C ARG A 122 8.70 -40.92 4.33
N GLY A 123 7.49 -41.32 4.74
CA GLY A 123 7.09 -41.46 6.14
C GLY A 123 7.40 -42.81 6.80
N GLU A 124 8.07 -43.75 6.11
CA GLU A 124 8.56 -45.02 6.69
C GLU A 124 10.10 -45.09 6.79
#